data_AF-A0AAD9Q1B5-F1
#
_entry.id   AF-A0AAD9Q1B5-F1
#
_cell.length_a   1.000
_cell.length_b   1.000
_cell.length_c   1.000
_cell.angle_alpha   90.00
_cell.angle_beta   90.00
_cell.angle_gamma   90.00
#
_symmetry.space_group_name_H-M   'P 1'
#
loop_
_entity.id
_entity.type
_entity.pdbx_description
1 polymer ?
#
loop_
_entity_poly.entity_id
_entity_poly.type
_entity_poly.pdbx_seq_one_letter_code
_entity_poly.pdbx_strand_id
1 'polypeptide(L)'
;MYLVRFPGNENKIFNMDEEAVGAADSIVTEFSSYEDFLDSQITPLDLYYLEDEELARQLVELGYRGSGEVLKREEFEARKQAAEASRLSKRSQQKTLASSGKDLKDPFLIALAQREEANRSGKMTTIIFIRDKNARGQVSTRN
;
A
#
# COMPACT_ATOMS: atom_id res chain seq x y z
N MET A 1 -41.78 -43.19 0.78
CA MET A 1 -41.12 -42.65 -0.43
C MET A 1 -40.12 -41.62 0.04
N TYR A 2 -38.84 -41.84 -0.25
CA TYR A 2 -37.71 -41.20 0.41
C TYR A 2 -37.55 -39.73 0.01
N LEU A 3 -37.35 -38.86 1.02
CA LEU A 3 -36.84 -37.51 0.83
C LEU A 3 -35.38 -37.58 0.39
N VAL A 4 -35.11 -37.19 -0.85
CA VAL A 4 -33.73 -36.94 -1.33
C VAL A 4 -33.48 -35.45 -1.18
N ARG A 5 -32.69 -35.09 -0.16
CA ARG A 5 -32.23 -33.73 0.09
C ARG A 5 -30.94 -33.53 -0.73
N PHE A 6 -31.03 -32.78 -1.82
CA PHE A 6 -29.85 -32.30 -2.54
C PHE A 6 -29.22 -31.16 -1.73
N PRO A 7 -27.93 -31.25 -1.36
CA PRO A 7 -27.24 -30.15 -0.69
C PRO A 7 -27.10 -28.97 -1.66
N GLY A 8 -27.33 -27.77 -1.11
CA GLY A 8 -27.35 -26.52 -1.85
C GLY A 8 -26.10 -26.31 -2.69
N ASN A 9 -26.31 -26.00 -3.97
CA ASN A 9 -25.31 -25.31 -4.76
C ASN A 9 -25.33 -23.86 -4.28
N GLU A 10 -24.53 -23.59 -3.25
CA GLU A 10 -24.19 -22.23 -2.86
C GLU A 10 -23.57 -21.58 -4.09
N ASN A 11 -24.23 -20.53 -4.59
CA ASN A 11 -23.66 -19.65 -5.60
C ASN A 11 -22.38 -19.06 -5.04
N LYS A 12 -21.27 -19.76 -5.24
CA LYS A 12 -19.93 -19.24 -5.09
C LYS A 12 -19.77 -18.26 -6.23
N ILE A 13 -20.21 -17.02 -5.97
CA ILE A 13 -19.68 -15.84 -6.65
C ILE A 13 -18.16 -15.90 -6.46
N PHE A 14 -17.49 -16.53 -7.41
CA PHE A 14 -16.06 -16.39 -7.59
C PHE A 14 -15.87 -14.90 -7.88
N ASN A 15 -15.44 -14.16 -6.87
CA ASN A 15 -14.94 -12.80 -7.03
C ASN A 15 -13.65 -12.92 -7.84
N MET A 16 -13.78 -12.95 -9.18
CA MET A 16 -12.66 -12.80 -10.13
C MET A 16 -11.97 -11.44 -9.98
N ASP A 17 -12.57 -10.53 -9.23
CA ASP A 17 -12.00 -9.22 -8.95
C ASP A 17 -10.79 -9.31 -8.01
N GLU A 18 -10.76 -10.19 -7.00
CA GLU A 18 -9.67 -10.20 -5.99
C GLU A 18 -8.32 -10.69 -6.52
N GLU A 19 -8.31 -11.68 -7.42
CA GLU A 19 -7.08 -12.25 -7.99
C GLU A 19 -6.44 -11.29 -9.01
N ALA A 20 -7.27 -10.57 -9.78
CA ALA A 20 -6.83 -9.51 -10.68
C ALA A 20 -6.25 -8.29 -9.93
N VAL A 21 -6.72 -7.99 -8.70
CA VAL A 21 -6.11 -6.91 -7.90
C VAL A 21 -4.68 -7.27 -7.50
N GLY A 22 -4.44 -8.50 -7.05
CA GLY A 22 -3.10 -8.95 -6.64
C GLY A 22 -2.07 -8.97 -7.78
N ALA A 23 -2.47 -9.45 -8.96
CA ALA A 23 -1.61 -9.46 -10.14
C ALA A 23 -1.26 -8.03 -10.60
N ALA A 24 -2.25 -7.14 -10.67
CA ALA A 24 -2.01 -5.77 -11.10
C ALA A 24 -1.34 -4.88 -10.03
N ASP A 25 -1.43 -5.20 -8.74
CA ASP A 25 -0.59 -4.58 -7.71
C ASP A 25 0.89 -4.99 -7.86
N SER A 26 1.18 -6.25 -8.21
CA SER A 26 2.53 -6.68 -8.55
C SER A 26 3.08 -5.90 -9.75
N ILE A 27 2.27 -5.75 -10.82
CA ILE A 27 2.63 -5.01 -12.03
C ILE A 27 2.98 -3.55 -11.73
N VAL A 28 2.17 -2.85 -10.92
CA VAL A 28 2.41 -1.44 -10.57
C VAL A 28 3.66 -1.26 -9.67
N THR A 29 4.05 -2.30 -8.93
CA THR A 29 5.32 -2.28 -8.16
C THR A 29 6.55 -2.63 -8.98
N GLU A 30 6.39 -3.43 -10.03
CA GLU A 30 7.49 -3.93 -10.86
C GLU A 30 7.86 -2.97 -12.00
N PHE A 31 6.87 -2.24 -12.54
CA PHE A 31 7.08 -1.31 -13.66
C PHE A 31 6.95 0.15 -13.24
N SER A 32 7.90 0.98 -13.69
CA SER A 32 7.91 2.42 -13.38
C SER A 32 6.88 3.21 -14.19
N SER A 33 6.62 2.81 -15.44
CA SER A 33 5.64 3.48 -16.31
C SER A 33 4.72 2.45 -16.96
N TYR A 34 3.56 2.93 -17.45
CA TYR A 34 2.66 2.08 -18.23
C TYR A 34 3.32 1.63 -19.54
N GLU A 35 4.19 2.48 -20.12
CA GLU A 35 4.95 2.15 -21.32
C GLU A 35 5.96 1.03 -21.06
N ASP A 36 6.64 1.03 -19.90
CA ASP A 36 7.55 -0.05 -19.50
C ASP A 36 6.80 -1.39 -19.38
N PHE A 37 5.56 -1.36 -18.89
CA PHE A 37 4.71 -2.54 -18.82
C PHE A 37 4.32 -3.04 -20.21
N LEU A 38 3.96 -2.14 -21.14
CA LEU A 38 3.67 -2.52 -22.52
C LEU A 38 4.91 -3.10 -23.21
N ASP A 39 6.07 -2.47 -23.01
CA ASP A 39 7.35 -2.89 -23.59
C ASP A 39 7.78 -4.26 -23.08
N SER A 40 7.47 -4.61 -21.83
CA SER A 40 7.72 -5.95 -21.28
C SER A 40 6.96 -7.06 -22.00
N GLN A 41 5.86 -6.72 -22.68
CA GLN A 41 5.04 -7.66 -23.44
C GLN A 41 5.38 -7.69 -24.95
N ILE A 42 6.18 -6.74 -25.43
CA ILE A 42 6.63 -6.68 -26.81
C ILE A 42 7.83 -7.61 -26.99
N THR A 43 7.76 -8.50 -27.98
CA THR A 43 8.87 -9.41 -28.29
C THR A 43 9.73 -8.87 -29.43
N PRO A 44 11.00 -9.31 -29.56
CA PRO A 44 11.85 -8.94 -30.70
C PRO A 44 11.25 -9.32 -32.06
N LEU A 45 10.38 -10.32 -32.08
CA LEU A 45 9.65 -10.73 -33.28
C LEU A 45 8.61 -9.70 -33.70
N ASP A 46 7.95 -9.07 -32.72
CA ASP A 46 6.98 -8.01 -32.97
C ASP A 46 7.70 -6.78 -33.56
N LEU A 47 8.87 -6.41 -33.03
CA LEU A 47 9.71 -5.35 -33.65
C LEU A 47 10.20 -5.73 -35.05
N TYR A 48 10.54 -7.00 -35.28
CA TYR A 48 11.00 -7.45 -36.60
C TYR A 48 9.90 -7.39 -37.68
N TYR A 49 8.64 -7.64 -37.30
CA TYR A 49 7.52 -7.62 -38.26
C TYR A 49 6.82 -6.27 -38.36
N LEU A 50 6.77 -5.50 -37.27
CA LEU A 50 6.08 -4.22 -37.23
C LEU A 50 7.03 -3.07 -37.57
N GLU A 51 8.34 -3.21 -37.29
CA GLU A 51 9.38 -2.17 -37.38
C GLU A 51 9.07 -0.86 -36.61
N ASP A 52 7.95 -0.84 -35.90
CA ASP A 52 7.38 0.30 -35.19
C ASP A 52 6.96 -0.15 -33.78
N GLU A 53 7.60 0.46 -32.79
CA GLU A 53 7.41 0.21 -31.37
C GLU A 53 6.06 0.75 -30.87
N GLU A 54 5.58 1.88 -31.40
CA GLU A 54 4.27 2.43 -31.03
C GLU A 54 3.15 1.53 -31.54
N LEU A 55 3.30 0.99 -32.75
CA LEU A 55 2.35 0.04 -33.31
C LEU A 55 2.30 -1.26 -32.50
N ALA A 56 3.45 -1.76 -32.05
CA ALA A 56 3.52 -2.92 -31.17
C ALA A 56 2.83 -2.67 -29.82
N ARG A 57 3.04 -1.50 -29.21
CA ARG A 57 2.36 -1.07 -27.97
C ARG A 57 0.84 -1.03 -28.14
N GLN A 58 0.33 -0.47 -29.24
CA GLN A 58 -1.10 -0.41 -29.52
C GLN A 58 -1.73 -1.80 -29.66
N LEU A 59 -1.03 -2.74 -30.30
CA LEU A 59 -1.51 -4.11 -30.44
C LEU A 59 -1.54 -4.86 -29.11
N VAL A 60 -0.58 -4.59 -28.22
CA VAL A 60 -0.61 -5.09 -26.85
C VAL A 60 -1.79 -4.47 -26.09
N GLU A 61 -1.93 -3.15 -26.11
CA GLU A 61 -3.01 -2.44 -25.42
C GLU A 61 -4.42 -2.87 -25.86
N LEU A 62 -4.60 -3.21 -27.14
CA LEU A 62 -5.85 -3.74 -27.67
C LEU A 62 -6.08 -5.23 -27.37
N GLY A 63 -5.13 -5.91 -26.73
CA GLY A 63 -5.19 -7.33 -26.39
C GLY A 63 -4.99 -8.28 -27.58
N TYR A 64 -4.55 -7.76 -28.74
CA TYR A 64 -4.18 -8.60 -29.89
C TYR A 64 -2.80 -9.23 -29.73
N ARG A 65 -1.95 -8.66 -28.86
CA ARG A 65 -0.66 -9.21 -28.47
C ARG A 65 -0.50 -9.24 -26.95
N GLY A 66 0.16 -10.27 -26.41
CA GLY A 66 0.38 -10.43 -24.97
C GLY A 66 -0.65 -11.33 -24.27
N SER A 67 -0.51 -11.46 -22.96
CA SER A 67 -1.28 -12.39 -22.12
C SER A 67 -2.69 -11.85 -21.84
N GLY A 68 -3.57 -11.87 -22.85
CA GLY A 68 -5.03 -12.02 -22.73
C GLY A 68 -5.89 -11.01 -21.95
N GLU A 69 -5.34 -10.13 -21.12
CA GLU A 69 -6.08 -9.10 -20.39
C GLU A 69 -5.10 -7.99 -20.01
N VAL A 70 -5.06 -6.93 -20.83
CA VAL A 70 -4.16 -5.81 -20.58
C VAL A 70 -4.83 -4.83 -19.63
N LEU A 71 -4.17 -4.59 -18.50
CA LEU A 71 -4.57 -3.57 -17.53
C LEU A 71 -4.67 -2.22 -18.26
N LYS A 72 -5.80 -1.53 -18.17
CA LYS A 72 -5.95 -0.25 -18.88
C LYS A 72 -4.98 0.79 -18.32
N ARG A 73 -4.52 1.72 -19.17
CA ARG A 73 -3.70 2.88 -18.74
C ARG A 73 -4.28 3.57 -17.51
N GLU A 74 -5.59 3.81 -17.53
CA GLU A 74 -6.34 4.44 -16.43
C GLU A 74 -6.25 3.63 -15.13
N GLU A 75 -6.32 2.30 -15.20
CA GLU A 75 -6.24 1.41 -14.04
C GLU A 75 -4.83 1.33 -13.47
N PHE A 76 -3.81 1.28 -14.36
CA PHE A 76 -2.40 1.33 -13.96
C PHE A 76 -2.08 2.65 -13.25
N GLU A 77 -2.46 3.78 -13.84
CA GLU A 77 -2.23 5.09 -13.26
C GLU A 77 -3.02 5.30 -11.96
N ALA A 78 -4.29 4.90 -11.91
CA ALA A 78 -5.11 5.01 -10.69
C ALA A 78 -4.50 4.22 -9.53
N ARG A 79 -4.01 3.01 -9.79
CA ARG A 79 -3.36 2.18 -8.75
C ARG A 79 -2.00 2.72 -8.35
N LYS A 80 -1.19 3.22 -9.29
CA LYS A 80 0.09 3.87 -8.97
C LYS A 80 -0.14 5.11 -8.10
N GLN A 81 -1.12 5.92 -8.45
CA GLN A 81 -1.53 7.08 -7.66
C GLN A 81 -2.05 6.67 -6.28
N ALA A 82 -2.85 5.60 -6.18
CA ALA A 82 -3.32 5.08 -4.90
C ALA A 82 -2.15 4.56 -4.03
N ALA A 83 -1.18 3.87 -4.62
CA ALA A 83 0.02 3.40 -3.93
C ALA A 83 0.89 4.57 -3.44
N GLU A 84 1.11 5.59 -4.27
CA GLU A 84 1.84 6.80 -3.88
C GLU A 84 1.09 7.60 -2.82
N ALA A 85 -0.23 7.78 -2.96
CA ALA A 85 -1.08 8.45 -1.98
C ALA A 85 -1.09 7.70 -0.64
N SER A 86 -1.08 6.37 -0.65
CA SER A 86 -0.95 5.52 0.55
C SER A 86 0.42 5.67 1.21
N ARG A 87 1.50 5.77 0.43
CA ARG A 87 2.85 6.05 0.97
C ARG A 87 2.95 7.45 1.56
N LEU A 88 2.40 8.45 0.87
CA LEU A 88 2.36 9.85 1.32
C LEU A 88 1.49 10.02 2.56
N SER A 89 0.33 9.37 2.61
CA SER A 89 -0.57 9.42 3.78
C SER A 89 0.08 8.75 4.99
N LYS A 90 0.73 7.58 4.85
CA LYS A 90 1.51 6.95 5.94
C LYS A 90 2.64 7.86 6.43
N ARG A 91 3.35 8.55 5.52
CA ARG A 91 4.42 9.49 5.87
C ARG A 91 3.89 10.79 6.51
N SER A 92 2.72 11.26 6.09
CA SER A 92 2.07 12.48 6.58
C SER A 92 1.38 12.26 7.94
N GLN A 93 0.73 11.12 8.10
CA GLN A 93 0.14 10.66 9.35
C GLN A 93 1.20 10.38 10.41
N GLN A 94 2.38 9.93 9.97
CA GLN A 94 3.55 10.08 10.79
C GLN A 94 3.78 11.56 11.09
N LYS A 95 3.99 12.47 10.11
CA LYS A 95 4.38 13.91 10.32
C LYS A 95 3.52 14.73 11.28
N THR A 96 2.24 14.46 11.47
CA THR A 96 1.46 15.12 12.51
C THR A 96 1.98 14.75 13.90
N LEU A 97 2.50 15.74 14.64
CA LEU A 97 2.89 15.56 16.03
C LEU A 97 1.67 15.07 16.85
N ALA A 98 1.86 14.06 17.68
CA ALA A 98 0.87 13.51 18.60
C ALA A 98 0.38 14.56 19.60
N SER A 99 1.19 15.57 19.88
CA SER A 99 0.82 16.74 20.69
C SER A 99 0.00 17.80 19.93
N SER A 100 -0.04 17.77 18.60
CA SER A 100 -0.74 18.77 17.77
C SER A 100 -2.24 18.77 18.05
N GLY A 101 -2.78 19.93 18.45
CA GLY A 101 -4.22 20.13 18.70
C GLY A 101 -4.73 19.57 20.02
N LYS A 102 -3.86 19.10 20.93
CA LYS A 102 -4.25 18.65 22.27
C LYS A 102 -4.01 19.75 23.32
N ASP A 103 -5.01 19.99 24.17
CA ASP A 103 -4.87 20.85 25.35
C ASP A 103 -4.18 20.05 26.48
N LEU A 104 -2.86 20.12 26.52
CA LEU A 104 -2.05 19.43 27.52
C LEU A 104 -1.89 20.33 28.75
N LYS A 105 -2.46 19.92 29.88
CA LYS A 105 -2.35 20.66 31.17
C LYS A 105 -1.26 20.14 32.09
N ASP A 106 -0.91 18.86 31.92
CA ASP A 106 0.08 18.21 32.75
C ASP A 106 1.51 18.66 32.36
N PRO A 107 2.34 19.13 33.31
CA PRO A 107 3.69 19.61 33.03
C PRO A 107 4.59 18.57 32.35
N PHE A 108 4.43 17.29 32.66
CA PHE A 108 5.21 16.23 32.04
C PHE A 108 4.79 16.03 30.58
N LEU A 109 3.48 16.03 30.29
CA LEU A 109 2.98 15.95 28.91
C LEU A 109 3.37 17.17 28.06
N ILE A 110 3.34 18.38 28.62
CA ILE A 110 3.82 19.60 27.93
C ILE A 110 5.29 19.46 27.56
N ALA A 111 6.10 18.96 28.49
CA ALA A 111 7.53 18.78 28.26
C ALA A 111 7.81 17.68 27.21
N LEU A 112 6.97 16.64 27.12
CA LEU A 112 7.05 15.65 26.04
C LEU A 112 6.66 16.24 24.68
N ALA A 113 5.58 17.02 24.63
CA ALA A 113 5.13 17.70 23.41
C ALA A 113 6.22 18.61 22.81
N GLN A 114 6.89 19.38 23.66
CA GLN A 114 7.99 20.26 23.23
C GLN A 114 9.19 19.49 22.66
N ARG A 115 9.44 18.26 23.13
CA ARG A 115 10.58 17.43 22.69
C ARG A 115 10.24 16.51 21.52
N GLU A 116 8.97 16.30 21.22
CA GLU A 116 8.48 15.35 20.22
C GLU A 116 9.10 15.59 18.83
N GLU A 117 9.08 16.84 18.34
CA GLU A 117 9.62 17.21 17.03
C GLU A 117 11.15 16.99 16.95
N ALA A 118 11.87 17.35 18.01
CA ALA A 118 13.33 17.18 18.07
C ALA A 118 13.73 15.70 18.15
N ASN A 119 13.00 14.89 18.92
CA ASN A 119 13.22 13.45 19.00
C ASN A 119 12.95 12.77 17.66
N ARG A 120 11.91 13.22 16.95
CA ARG A 120 11.47 12.61 15.70
C ARG A 120 12.32 12.99 14.49
N SER A 121 12.88 14.20 14.51
CA SER A 121 13.87 14.64 13.52
C SER A 121 15.29 14.14 13.81
N GLY A 122 15.50 13.43 14.93
CA GLY A 122 16.82 12.91 15.33
C GLY A 122 17.77 13.97 15.87
N LYS A 123 17.28 15.19 16.15
CA LYS A 123 18.08 16.28 16.75
C LYS A 123 18.31 16.09 18.24
N MET A 124 17.44 15.33 18.90
CA MET A 124 17.50 15.01 20.32
C MET A 124 17.16 13.54 20.54
N THR A 125 17.62 12.98 21.65
CA THR A 125 17.12 11.70 22.15
C THR A 125 16.70 11.89 23.60
N THR A 126 15.47 11.49 23.92
CA THR A 126 14.92 11.59 25.27
C THR A 126 14.73 10.18 25.84
N ILE A 127 15.27 9.94 27.04
CA ILE A 127 15.03 8.71 27.82
C ILE A 127 14.08 9.07 28.97
N ILE A 128 13.07 8.23 29.21
CA ILE A 128 12.04 8.47 30.22
C ILE A 128 12.13 7.38 31.27
N PHE A 129 12.38 7.76 32.53
CA PHE A 129 12.35 6.84 33.66
C PHE A 129 10.96 6.81 34.29
N ILE A 130 10.34 5.64 34.33
CA ILE A 130 9.04 5.43 34.96
C ILE A 130 9.25 4.68 36.27
N ARG A 131 8.75 5.24 37.36
CA ARG A 131 8.70 4.56 38.66
C ARG A 131 7.27 4.11 38.92
N ASP A 132 7.07 2.80 38.95
CA ASP A 132 5.79 2.23 39.34
C ASP A 132 5.78 1.91 40.84
N LYS A 133 4.69 2.22 41.52
CA LYS A 133 4.48 1.89 42.94
C LYS A 133 3.23 1.05 43.06
N ASN A 134 3.37 -0.18 43.57
CA ASN A 134 2.20 -1.00 43.85
C ASN A 134 1.49 -0.53 45.14
N ALA A 135 0.24 -0.97 45.35
CA ALA A 135 -0.56 -0.65 46.53
C ALA A 135 0.08 -1.10 47.86
N ARG A 136 1.13 -1.93 47.81
CA ARG A 136 1.92 -2.38 48.98
C ARG A 136 3.18 -1.55 49.20
N GLY A 137 3.37 -0.45 48.46
CA GLY A 137 4.50 0.46 48.59
C GLY A 137 5.82 -0.03 47.97
N GLN A 138 5.83 -1.16 47.26
CA GLN A 138 7.02 -1.64 46.57
C GLN A 138 7.20 -0.88 45.26
N VAL A 139 8.43 -0.44 45.00
CA VAL A 139 8.79 0.33 43.82
C VAL A 139 9.48 -0.60 42.82
N SER A 140 8.93 -0.73 41.62
CA SER A 140 9.60 -1.43 40.51
C SER A 140 10.03 -0.40 39.48
N THR A 141 11.33 -0.37 39.17
CA THR A 141 11.87 0.49 38.11
C THR A 141 12.02 -0.38 36.88
N ARG A 142 11.27 -0.08 35.82
CA ARG A 142 11.43 -0.72 34.51
C ARG A 142 12.15 0.27 33.59
N ASN A 143 13.22 -0.20 32.95
CA ASN A 143 14.02 0.56 31.99
C ASN A 143 13.37 0.54 30.61
#